data_AF-A0ABD6FKP3-F1
#
_entry.id   AF-A0ABD6FKP3-F1
#
_cell.length_a   1.000
_cell.length_b   1.000
_cell.length_c   1.000
_cell.angle_alpha   90.00
_cell.angle_beta   90.00
_cell.angle_gamma   90.00
#
_symmetry.space_group_name_H-M   'P 1'
#
loop_
_entity.id
_entity.type
_entity.pdbx_description
1 polymer ?
#
loop_
_entity_poly.entity_id
_entity_poly.type
_entity_poly.pdbx_seq_one_letter_code
_entity_poly.pdbx_strand_id
1 'polypeptide(L)' 'MTDAEFTSNLPQPKGLAGALLPVAGFGVTLRNFFRPTVTEQYPKVKVPTMPRYHGRHQLNRYPDGLEKCIGC' A
#
# COMPACT_ATOMS: atom_id res chain seq x y z
N MET A 1 -27.15 -11.64 -12.62
CA MET A 1 -26.75 -11.76 -14.03
C MET A 1 -27.47 -10.67 -14.82
N THR A 2 -27.09 -9.42 -14.54
CA THR A 2 -27.50 -8.26 -15.33
C THR A 2 -26.19 -7.63 -15.73
N ASP A 3 -25.76 -7.97 -16.94
CA ASP A 3 -24.51 -7.57 -17.55
C ASP A 3 -24.62 -6.09 -17.94
N ALA A 4 -24.44 -5.20 -16.97
CA ALA A 4 -24.32 -3.79 -17.25
C ALA A 4 -22.93 -3.56 -17.86
N GLU A 5 -22.89 -3.49 -19.20
CA GLU A 5 -21.70 -3.18 -19.98
C GLU A 5 -21.17 -1.80 -19.57
N PHE A 6 -19.92 -1.74 -19.10
CA PHE A 6 -19.31 -0.50 -18.63
C PHE A 6 -19.01 0.43 -19.81
N THR A 7 -19.76 1.53 -19.93
CA THR A 7 -19.47 2.60 -20.89
C THR A 7 -18.56 3.64 -20.25
N SER A 8 -17.33 3.79 -20.77
CA SER A 8 -16.35 4.76 -20.26
C SER A 8 -16.67 6.19 -20.74
N ASN A 9 -16.77 7.16 -19.83
CA ASN A 9 -16.98 8.59 -20.13
C ASN A 9 -15.71 9.35 -20.58
N LEU A 10 -14.62 8.65 -20.90
CA LEU A 10 -13.38 9.26 -21.34
C LEU A 10 -13.51 9.67 -22.82
N PRO A 11 -12.97 10.84 -23.22
CA PRO A 11 -12.93 11.22 -24.63
C PRO A 11 -12.09 10.19 -25.38
N GLN A 12 -12.74 9.38 -26.24
CA GLN A 12 -12.05 8.41 -27.08
C GLN A 12 -11.21 9.17 -28.12
N PRO A 13 -9.87 9.09 -28.09
CA PRO A 13 -9.06 9.78 -29.07
C PRO A 13 -9.25 9.10 -30.43
N LYS A 14 -9.82 9.84 -31.39
CA LYS A 14 -10.07 9.36 -32.76
C LYS A 14 -8.82 9.53 -33.62
N GLY A 15 -8.56 8.58 -34.51
CA GLY A 15 -7.44 8.63 -35.47
C GLY A 15 -6.13 8.03 -34.94
N LEU A 16 -4.99 8.55 -35.41
CA LEU A 16 -3.63 8.05 -35.09
C LEU A 16 -3.36 8.00 -33.56
N ALA A 17 -3.94 8.95 -32.81
CA ALA A 17 -3.83 9.01 -31.36
C ALA A 17 -4.45 7.79 -30.65
N GLY A 18 -5.53 7.22 -31.18
CA GLY A 18 -6.17 6.00 -30.67
C GLY A 18 -5.33 4.74 -30.93
N ALA A 19 -4.70 4.66 -32.11
CA ALA A 19 -3.85 3.52 -32.49
C ALA A 19 -2.55 3.45 -31.68
N LEU A 20 -2.03 4.60 -31.20
CA LEU A 20 -0.81 4.67 -30.38
C LEU A 20 -1.08 4.64 -28.87
N LEU A 21 -2.35 4.57 -28.42
CA LEU A 21 -2.68 4.45 -26.99
C LEU A 21 -2.05 3.23 -26.29
N PRO A 22 -2.03 2.02 -26.91
CA PRO A 22 -1.38 0.87 -26.27
C PRO A 22 0.11 1.13 -26.03
N VAL A 23 0.78 1.81 -26.97
CA VAL A 23 2.20 2.17 -26.89
C VAL A 23 2.45 3.14 -25.72
N ALA A 24 1.54 4.08 -25.48
CA ALA A 24 1.62 4.97 -24.32
C ALA A 24 1.53 4.20 -22.99
N GLY A 25 0.67 3.18 -22.89
CA GLY A 25 0.57 2.31 -21.73
C GLY A 25 1.85 1.50 -21.47
N PHE A 26 2.44 0.91 -22.53
CA PHE A 26 3.73 0.22 -22.44
C PHE A 26 4.88 1.16 -22.07
N GLY A 27 4.82 2.44 -22.47
CA GLY A 27 5.79 3.45 -22.07
C GLY A 27 5.83 3.66 -20.55
N VAL A 28 4.68 3.61 -19.86
CA VAL A 28 4.60 3.74 -18.40
C VAL A 28 5.20 2.52 -17.70
N THR A 29 4.89 1.31 -18.16
CA THR A 29 5.42 0.08 -17.56
C THR A 29 6.93 -0.05 -17.76
N LEU A 30 7.43 0.23 -18.97
CA LEU A 30 8.87 0.28 -19.25
C LEU A 30 9.56 1.33 -18.38
N ARG A 31 8.98 2.51 -18.23
CA ARG A 31 9.54 3.56 -17.36
C ARG A 31 9.57 3.15 -15.89
N ASN A 32 8.59 2.38 -15.42
CA ASN A 32 8.59 1.86 -14.04
C ASN A 32 9.55 0.70 -13.84
N PHE A 33 9.80 -0.12 -14.86
CA PHE A 33 10.71 -1.27 -14.77
C PHE A 33 12.14 -0.85 -14.41
N PHE A 34 12.62 0.26 -14.96
CA PHE A 34 13.96 0.79 -14.68
C PHE A 34 14.04 1.69 -13.44
N ARG A 35 12.93 1.94 -12.74
CA ARG A 35 12.97 2.70 -11.49
C ARG A 35 13.49 1.81 -10.35
N PRO A 36 14.24 2.37 -9.39
CA PRO A 36 14.64 1.62 -8.21
C PRO A 36 13.39 1.15 -7.46
N THR A 37 13.41 -0.11 -7.03
CA THR A 37 12.32 -0.69 -6.23
C THR A 37 12.33 -0.09 -4.83
N VAL A 38 11.20 0.47 -4.40
CA VAL A 38 11.00 0.98 -3.04
C VAL A 38 10.46 -0.18 -2.21
N THR A 39 11.33 -1.12 -1.85
CA THR A 39 10.99 -2.27 -1.01
C THR A 39 11.84 -2.32 0.24
N GLU A 40 11.23 -2.75 1.34
CA GLU A 40 11.91 -2.99 2.61
C GLU A 40 12.22 -4.48 2.72
N GLN A 41 13.49 -4.84 2.97
CA GLN A 41 13.88 -6.24 3.13
C GLN A 41 13.64 -6.72 4.56
N TYR A 42 12.39 -7.07 4.90
CA TYR A 42 12.10 -7.76 6.15
C TYR A 42 12.64 -9.21 6.12
N PRO A 43 13.28 -9.74 7.18
CA PRO A 43 13.51 -9.17 8.51
C PRO A 43 14.86 -8.44 8.69
N LYS A 44 15.66 -8.31 7.62
CA LYS A 44 17.02 -7.75 7.66
C LYS A 44 17.03 -6.25 7.97
N VAL A 45 16.05 -5.52 7.44
CA VAL A 45 15.86 -4.09 7.65
C VAL A 45 14.53 -3.89 8.37
N LYS A 46 14.57 -3.41 9.62
CA LYS A 46 13.37 -3.10 10.42
C LYS A 46 13.16 -1.58 10.44
N VAL A 47 11.94 -1.16 10.14
CA VAL A 47 11.52 0.25 10.23
C VAL A 47 11.29 0.61 11.69
N PRO A 48 11.68 1.81 12.15
CA PRO A 48 11.30 2.29 13.47
C PRO A 48 9.77 2.37 13.59
N THR A 49 9.19 1.73 14.60
CA THR A 49 7.76 1.84 14.90
C THR A 49 7.42 3.24 15.37
N MET A 50 6.27 3.75 14.94
CA MET A 50 5.74 5.05 15.39
C MET A 50 5.62 5.10 16.93
N PRO A 51 5.84 6.26 17.59
CA PRO A 51 5.82 6.35 19.07
C PRO A 51 4.52 5.90 19.75
N ARG A 52 3.39 5.91 19.03
CA ARG A 52 2.08 5.44 19.52
C ARG A 52 1.62 4.19 18.76
N TYR A 53 2.55 3.33 18.38
CA TYR A 53 2.21 2.06 17.74
C TYR A 53 1.49 1.14 18.74
N HIS A 54 0.32 0.65 18.37
CA HIS A 54 -0.41 -0.35 19.14
C HIS A 54 0.24 -1.73 18.92
N GLY A 55 1.22 -2.04 19.76
CA GLY A 55 1.95 -3.30 19.73
C GLY A 55 1.28 -4.39 20.57
N ARG A 56 2.10 -5.25 21.17
CA ARG A 56 1.61 -6.27 22.09
C ARG A 56 1.13 -5.62 23.38
N HIS A 57 -0.04 -6.06 23.83
CA HIS A 57 -0.58 -5.69 25.13
C HIS A 57 0.33 -6.26 26.22
N GLN A 58 0.83 -5.38 27.10
CA GLN A 58 1.62 -5.75 28.26
C GLN A 58 0.88 -5.30 29.50
N LEU A 59 0.81 -6.18 30.50
CA LEU A 59 0.28 -5.80 31.79
C LEU A 59 1.31 -4.95 32.54
N ASN A 60 0.93 -3.72 32.84
CA ASN A 60 1.79 -2.79 33.56
C ASN A 60 1.89 -3.17 35.04
N ARG A 61 3.07 -2.93 35.63
CA ARG A 61 3.35 -3.08 37.06
C ARG A 61 3.58 -1.73 37.73
N TYR A 62 3.40 -1.65 39.04
CA TYR A 62 3.81 -0.53 39.89
C TYR A 62 5.34 -0.55 40.10
N PRO A 63 5.97 0.55 40.54
CA PRO A 63 7.40 0.56 40.88
C PRO A 63 7.76 -0.47 41.97
N ASP A 64 6.80 -0.83 42.82
CA ASP A 64 6.94 -1.85 43.86
C ASP A 64 6.88 -3.30 43.33
N GLY A 65 6.67 -3.47 42.02
CA GLY A 65 6.60 -4.78 41.35
C GLY A 65 5.21 -5.44 41.38
N LEU A 66 4.24 -4.88 42.13
CA LEU A 66 2.85 -5.33 42.15
C LEU A 66 2.17 -5.07 40.80
N GLU A 67 1.31 -5.99 40.35
CA GLU A 67 0.56 -5.84 39.09
C GLU A 67 -0.54 -4.78 39.22
N LYS A 68 -0.79 -4.01 38.15
CA LYS A 68 -1.89 -3.03 38.14
C LYS A 68 -3.27 -3.67 37.95
N CYS A 69 -3.33 -4.89 37.39
CA CYS A 69 -4.59 -5.62 37.22
C CYS A 69 -5.09 -6.13 38.57
N ILE A 70 -6.35 -5.89 38.87
CA ILE A 70 -7.07 -6.48 40.02
C ILE A 70 -8.17 -7.46 39.58
N GLY A 71 -8.31 -7.70 38.27
CA GLY A 71 -9.31 -8.62 37.71
C GLY A 71 -10.76 -8.14 37.86
N CYS A 72 -11.01 -6.85 37.61
CA CYS A 72 -12.35 -6.26 37.63
C CYS A 72 -13.24 -6.76 36.49
#